data_AF-A0A9E7CU32-F1
#
_entry.id   AF-A0A9E7CU32-F1
#
_cell.length_a   1.000
_cell.length_b   1.000
_cell.length_c   1.000
_cell.angle_alpha   90.00
_cell.angle_beta   90.00
_cell.angle_gamma   90.00
#
_symmetry.space_group_name_H-M   'P 1'
#
loop_
_entity.id
_entity.type
_entity.pdbx_description
1 polymer ?
#
loop_
_entity_poly.entity_id
_entity_poly.type
_entity_poly.pdbx_seq_one_letter_code
_entity_poly.pdbx_strand_id
1 'polypeptide(L)'
;MENKKFKLCITMAGAVSAGAYTGGVLDYLLETLHLWEKAKVRNRELGENHPDYDHSIPMHDIEIDVISGASAGGITGTISLLSVLDENYQYANESNPEGKNNLFYQSWVEMADDEKSNTLTKLLSTDDLEKVKKPEALLNTSAIEMIANKALTINKAVKYPPYVSKNLDLILTTTNLRGINFKIDFSGINDDSSSVITSHGGFLRYKVKNELHDRGIPDDNKSLYYVLDLNEEQDIEYLRDATLSTAAFPIGLKPREIVISKKYIQRYPKYLFGRRKGISPIINDNEEAYKFNSIDGGLINNEPFGIGLKILKEKNPGILKKDNYAVIMVDPFPNQDNTTLEPHNGRNIIDVAKGMFKALRNQVMFNQDGILDALSLSDRTKFLIAPSRKQNINGVWRRSKNHLASYPISGFAGFLDKSFRKHDFELGRKNCQAFLRYYFSVEKENIEKRLGEQVSKEALERFSYAYPPRDVNGKYYFPIIPDMKVKTAFDTSFLTDKYGNEADIPYPEYPSFSLQNFDREYKSILRKRVRGIVKKLADNWFLYTGFKFLFQNKTYNYIKNTIAKELFDADLLKNN
;
A
#
# COMPACT_ATOMS: atom_id res chain seq x y z
N MET A 1 19.19 -4.20 -28.37
CA MET A 1 19.48 -5.31 -27.44
C MET A 1 18.19 -5.65 -26.73
N GLU A 2 17.76 -6.92 -26.75
CA GLU A 2 16.58 -7.37 -26.01
C GLU A 2 16.74 -6.99 -24.52
N ASN A 3 15.71 -6.37 -23.93
CA ASN A 3 15.78 -5.81 -22.59
C ASN A 3 15.98 -6.94 -21.55
N LYS A 4 17.22 -7.09 -21.04
CA LYS A 4 17.65 -8.14 -20.10
C LYS A 4 17.16 -7.94 -18.66
N LYS A 5 16.59 -6.78 -18.31
CA LYS A 5 16.24 -6.45 -16.92
C LYS A 5 15.13 -7.34 -16.35
N PHE A 6 15.28 -7.77 -15.11
CA PHE A 6 14.24 -8.47 -14.34
C PHE A 6 13.14 -7.48 -13.92
N LYS A 7 11.88 -7.76 -14.28
CA LYS A 7 10.78 -6.79 -14.08
C LYS A 7 10.06 -6.98 -12.76
N LEU A 8 9.80 -5.89 -12.04
CA LEU A 8 9.07 -5.90 -10.78
C LEU A 8 7.73 -5.20 -10.89
N CYS A 9 6.70 -5.85 -10.36
CA CYS A 9 5.43 -5.25 -10.01
C CYS A 9 5.30 -5.25 -8.48
N ILE A 10 5.20 -4.08 -7.87
CA ILE A 10 4.96 -3.93 -6.44
C ILE A 10 3.47 -3.61 -6.24
N THR A 11 2.78 -4.44 -5.48
CA THR A 11 1.36 -4.28 -5.17
C THR A 11 1.19 -4.18 -3.66
N MET A 12 0.36 -3.26 -3.20
CA MET A 12 0.21 -2.95 -1.78
C MET A 12 -1.25 -2.98 -1.36
N ALA A 13 -1.55 -3.78 -0.34
CA ALA A 13 -2.90 -3.90 0.18
C ALA A 13 -3.31 -2.70 1.04
N GLY A 14 -4.62 -2.50 1.17
CA GLY A 14 -5.18 -1.49 2.06
C GLY A 14 -5.20 -1.93 3.52
N ALA A 15 -4.78 -1.04 4.43
CA ALA A 15 -4.66 -1.35 5.86
C ALA A 15 -4.80 -0.13 6.80
N VAL A 16 -5.48 0.94 6.37
CA VAL A 16 -5.71 2.16 7.18
C VAL A 16 -4.41 2.70 7.80
N SER A 17 -4.26 2.74 9.13
CA SER A 17 -3.06 3.30 9.78
C SER A 17 -1.86 2.35 9.78
N ALA A 18 -2.07 1.07 9.45
CA ALA A 18 -0.99 0.10 9.21
C ALA A 18 -0.24 0.35 7.89
N GLY A 19 -0.61 1.39 7.13
CA GLY A 19 0.23 1.93 6.07
C GLY A 19 1.65 2.26 6.54
N ALA A 20 1.85 2.51 7.84
CA ALA A 20 3.18 2.62 8.44
C ALA A 20 4.06 1.38 8.21
N TYR A 21 3.51 0.16 8.35
CA TYR A 21 4.21 -1.07 8.04
C TYR A 21 4.64 -1.13 6.57
N THR A 22 3.70 -0.86 5.66
CA THR A 22 3.97 -0.83 4.22
C THR A 22 5.04 0.22 3.90
N GLY A 23 4.96 1.41 4.50
CA GLY A 23 5.96 2.46 4.36
C GLY A 23 7.37 2.01 4.79
N GLY A 24 7.49 1.31 5.92
CA GLY A 24 8.76 0.75 6.38
C GLY A 24 9.31 -0.33 5.46
N VAL A 25 8.44 -1.18 4.89
CA VAL A 25 8.85 -2.18 3.88
C VAL A 25 9.44 -1.49 2.65
N LEU A 26 8.73 -0.48 2.12
CA LEU A 26 9.18 0.23 0.91
C LEU A 26 10.45 1.03 1.18
N ASP A 27 10.58 1.65 2.35
CA ASP A 27 11.77 2.39 2.73
C ASP A 27 13.03 1.51 2.72
N TYR A 28 12.98 0.31 3.34
CA TYR A 28 14.11 -0.62 3.32
C TYR A 28 14.37 -1.22 1.94
N LEU A 29 13.33 -1.49 1.15
CA LEU A 29 13.47 -1.98 -0.23
C LEU A 29 14.24 -0.97 -1.09
N LEU A 30 13.82 0.31 -1.03
CA LEU A 30 14.46 1.37 -1.79
C LEU A 30 15.88 1.66 -1.30
N GLU A 31 16.14 1.60 0.01
CA GLU A 31 17.49 1.71 0.57
C GLU A 31 18.39 0.61 0.03
N THR A 32 17.89 -0.64 0.01
CA THR A 32 18.67 -1.78 -0.47
C THR A 32 19.01 -1.64 -1.96
N LEU A 33 18.02 -1.25 -2.78
CA LEU A 33 18.22 -1.00 -4.21
C LEU A 33 19.25 0.11 -4.46
N HIS A 34 19.19 1.20 -3.69
CA HIS A 34 20.14 2.30 -3.78
C HIS A 34 21.57 1.88 -3.42
N LEU A 35 21.75 1.15 -2.31
CA LEU A 35 23.06 0.65 -1.90
C LEU A 35 23.66 -0.31 -2.94
N TRP A 36 22.83 -1.19 -3.51
CA TRP A 36 23.27 -2.11 -4.56
C TRP A 36 23.63 -1.37 -5.85
N GLU A 37 22.81 -0.42 -6.30
CA GLU A 37 23.12 0.38 -7.49
C GLU A 37 24.39 1.19 -7.31
N LYS A 38 24.61 1.77 -6.12
CA LYS A 38 25.87 2.47 -5.80
C LYS A 38 27.10 1.56 -5.89
N ALA A 39 26.97 0.30 -5.45
CA ALA A 39 28.04 -0.69 -5.59
C ALA A 39 28.29 -1.05 -7.07
N LYS A 40 27.24 -1.25 -7.87
CA LYS A 40 27.36 -1.51 -9.32
C LYS A 40 28.01 -0.33 -10.06
N VAL A 41 27.64 0.91 -9.73
CA VAL A 41 28.24 2.11 -10.33
C VAL A 41 29.75 2.15 -10.07
N ARG A 42 30.18 1.92 -8.82
CA ARG A 42 31.61 1.83 -8.49
C ARG A 42 32.33 0.76 -9.31
N ASN A 43 31.76 -0.44 -9.43
CA ASN A 43 32.34 -1.51 -10.23
C ASN A 43 32.46 -1.13 -11.72
N ARG A 44 31.42 -0.49 -12.29
CA ARG A 44 31.45 0.01 -13.68
C ARG A 44 32.51 1.08 -13.91
N GLU A 45 32.73 1.97 -12.94
CA GLU A 45 33.75 3.03 -13.02
C GLU A 45 35.19 2.46 -12.95
N LEU A 46 35.41 1.43 -12.14
CA LEU A 46 36.72 0.78 -12.01
C LEU A 46 37.05 -0.11 -13.23
N GLY A 47 36.04 -0.84 -13.74
CA GLY A 47 36.21 -1.86 -14.77
C GLY A 47 36.73 -3.20 -14.21
N GLU A 48 36.37 -4.31 -14.85
CA GLU A 48 36.58 -5.67 -14.33
C GLU A 48 38.06 -6.04 -14.07
N ASN A 49 39.00 -5.41 -14.78
CA ASN A 49 40.43 -5.69 -14.63
C ASN A 49 41.11 -4.88 -13.51
N HIS A 50 40.38 -3.97 -12.86
CA HIS A 50 40.94 -3.14 -11.80
C HIS A 50 41.10 -3.95 -10.50
N PRO A 51 42.21 -3.82 -9.75
CA PRO A 51 42.45 -4.59 -8.53
C PRO A 51 41.38 -4.40 -7.44
N ASP A 52 40.74 -3.22 -7.41
CA ASP A 52 39.67 -2.89 -6.47
C ASP A 52 38.24 -3.24 -6.96
N TYR A 53 38.11 -3.93 -8.11
CA TYR A 53 36.80 -4.39 -8.58
C TYR A 53 36.24 -5.45 -7.62
N ASP A 54 35.07 -5.21 -7.04
CA ASP A 54 34.46 -6.15 -6.11
C ASP A 54 33.66 -7.21 -6.88
N HIS A 55 34.30 -8.35 -7.17
CA HIS A 55 33.66 -9.48 -7.86
C HIS A 55 32.47 -10.05 -7.11
N SER A 56 32.28 -9.77 -5.82
CA SER A 56 31.11 -10.26 -5.08
C SER A 56 29.82 -9.51 -5.42
N ILE A 57 29.89 -8.35 -6.08
CA ILE A 57 28.71 -7.55 -6.43
C ILE A 57 28.03 -8.12 -7.70
N PRO A 58 26.78 -8.58 -7.62
CA PRO A 58 26.03 -9.03 -8.79
C PRO A 58 25.72 -7.84 -9.70
N MET A 59 25.95 -8.01 -11.01
CA MET A 59 25.79 -6.93 -11.98
C MET A 59 24.46 -6.95 -12.74
N HIS A 60 23.62 -7.97 -12.50
CA HIS A 60 22.30 -8.07 -13.15
C HIS A 60 21.42 -6.88 -12.79
N ASP A 61 20.52 -6.53 -13.71
CA ASP A 61 19.65 -5.38 -13.57
C ASP A 61 18.21 -5.79 -13.27
N ILE A 62 17.57 -5.01 -12.40
CA ILE A 62 16.14 -5.08 -12.11
C ILE A 62 15.48 -3.77 -12.51
N GLU A 63 14.17 -3.79 -12.71
CA GLU A 63 13.41 -2.58 -12.99
C GLU A 63 12.02 -2.65 -12.35
N ILE A 64 11.72 -1.68 -11.48
CA ILE A 64 10.36 -1.45 -10.97
C ILE A 64 9.56 -0.83 -12.11
N ASP A 65 8.59 -1.60 -12.59
CA ASP A 65 7.86 -1.29 -13.81
C ASP A 65 6.39 -0.94 -13.50
N VAL A 66 5.84 -1.48 -12.41
CA VAL A 66 4.46 -1.22 -11.98
C VAL A 66 4.41 -1.09 -10.46
N ILE A 67 3.70 -0.08 -9.99
CA ILE A 67 3.28 0.10 -8.58
C ILE A 67 1.75 0.16 -8.55
N SER A 68 1.11 -0.71 -7.77
CA SER A 68 -0.33 -0.67 -7.53
C SER A 68 -0.66 -0.64 -6.04
N GLY A 69 -1.75 0.02 -5.68
CA GLY A 69 -2.17 0.10 -4.29
C GLY A 69 -3.65 0.42 -4.09
N ALA A 70 -4.16 -0.01 -2.94
CA ALA A 70 -5.51 0.29 -2.44
C ALA A 70 -5.42 0.92 -1.05
N SER A 71 -6.33 1.83 -0.69
CA SER A 71 -6.33 2.50 0.62
C SER A 71 -4.94 3.03 1.02
N ALA A 72 -4.46 2.66 2.22
CA ALA A 72 -3.10 2.91 2.71
C ALA A 72 -1.99 2.42 1.77
N GLY A 73 -2.18 1.30 1.08
CA GLY A 73 -1.26 0.82 0.04
C GLY A 73 -1.23 1.75 -1.18
N GLY A 74 -2.36 2.36 -1.55
CA GLY A 74 -2.44 3.39 -2.60
C GLY A 74 -1.74 4.68 -2.23
N ILE A 75 -1.90 5.14 -0.97
CA ILE A 75 -1.10 6.25 -0.42
C ILE A 75 0.39 5.91 -0.49
N THR A 76 0.78 4.73 -0.01
CA THR A 76 2.18 4.30 -0.03
C THR A 76 2.73 4.15 -1.46
N GLY A 77 1.89 3.74 -2.43
CA GLY A 77 2.26 3.73 -3.84
C GLY A 77 2.51 5.12 -4.42
N THR A 78 1.67 6.09 -4.06
CA THR A 78 1.90 7.50 -4.41
C THR A 78 3.21 8.01 -3.81
N ILE A 79 3.41 7.78 -2.51
CA ILE A 79 4.64 8.19 -1.82
C ILE A 79 5.85 7.50 -2.44
N SER A 80 5.75 6.22 -2.80
CA SER A 80 6.84 5.50 -3.48
C SER A 80 7.22 6.15 -4.80
N LEU A 81 6.25 6.54 -5.63
CA LEU A 81 6.50 7.26 -6.89
C LEU A 81 7.25 8.57 -6.65
N LEU A 82 6.83 9.36 -5.65
CA LEU A 82 7.47 10.64 -5.34
C LEU A 82 8.88 10.44 -4.76
N SER A 83 9.03 9.52 -3.81
CA SER A 83 10.29 9.21 -3.15
C SER A 83 11.37 8.73 -4.11
N VAL A 84 11.04 7.85 -5.08
CA VAL A 84 12.04 7.35 -6.03
C VAL A 84 12.44 8.37 -7.09
N LEU A 85 11.66 9.43 -7.27
CA LEU A 85 11.91 10.50 -8.24
C LEU A 85 12.50 11.78 -7.62
N ASP A 86 12.61 11.82 -6.29
CA ASP A 86 13.19 12.94 -5.54
C ASP A 86 14.67 12.66 -5.22
N GLU A 87 15.55 13.54 -5.70
CA GLU A 87 16.99 13.45 -5.43
C GLU A 87 17.35 13.72 -3.96
N ASN A 88 16.47 14.39 -3.22
CA ASN A 88 16.68 14.75 -1.82
C ASN A 88 16.11 13.72 -0.83
N TYR A 89 15.51 12.65 -1.34
CA TYR A 89 14.93 11.60 -0.51
C TYR A 89 16.00 10.94 0.38
N GLN A 90 15.68 10.77 1.67
CA GLN A 90 16.55 10.12 2.64
C GLN A 90 15.83 8.94 3.32
N TYR A 91 16.55 7.83 3.50
CA TYR A 91 16.03 6.62 4.17
C TYR A 91 15.93 6.82 5.68
N ALA A 92 14.92 6.22 6.33
CA ALA A 92 14.74 6.29 7.78
C ALA A 92 15.49 5.14 8.46
N ASN A 93 16.81 5.30 8.56
CA ASN A 93 17.74 4.33 9.15
C ASN A 93 18.45 4.92 10.38
N GLU A 94 19.39 4.19 10.97
CA GLU A 94 20.18 4.64 12.14
C GLU A 94 20.81 6.05 12.00
N SER A 95 21.17 6.48 10.78
CA SER A 95 21.72 7.83 10.53
C SER A 95 20.65 8.93 10.40
N ASN A 96 19.39 8.55 10.23
CA ASN A 96 18.23 9.43 10.09
C ASN A 96 17.02 8.85 10.86
N PRO A 97 17.11 8.71 12.20
CA PRO A 97 16.13 7.99 13.01
C PRO A 97 14.76 8.67 13.08
N GLU A 98 14.72 9.99 12.85
CA GLU A 98 13.50 10.81 12.79
C GLU A 98 12.91 10.90 11.37
N GLY A 99 13.51 10.18 10.40
CA GLY A 99 13.03 10.15 9.02
C GLY A 99 12.91 11.52 8.37
N LYS A 100 13.88 12.42 8.60
CA LYS A 100 13.92 13.73 7.91
C LYS A 100 14.02 13.50 6.40
N ASN A 101 13.23 14.23 5.62
CA ASN A 101 13.09 14.03 4.17
C ASN A 101 12.76 12.57 3.76
N ASN A 102 12.13 11.81 4.66
CA ASN A 102 11.59 10.50 4.35
C ASN A 102 10.07 10.59 4.26
N LEU A 103 9.53 10.64 3.04
CA LEU A 103 8.09 10.84 2.85
C LEU A 103 7.24 9.73 3.50
N PHE A 104 7.74 8.48 3.60
CA PHE A 104 7.01 7.41 4.28
C PHE A 104 6.93 7.66 5.79
N TYR A 105 8.06 7.97 6.43
CA TYR A 105 8.14 8.22 7.87
C TYR A 105 7.35 9.47 8.24
N GLN A 106 7.51 10.56 7.48
CA GLN A 106 6.77 11.80 7.74
C GLN A 106 5.26 11.61 7.55
N SER A 107 4.83 10.86 6.53
CA SER A 107 3.40 10.65 6.26
C SER A 107 2.74 9.64 7.21
N TRP A 108 3.47 8.59 7.60
CA TRP A 108 2.91 7.48 8.37
C TRP A 108 3.29 7.49 9.85
N VAL A 109 4.50 7.92 10.22
CA VAL A 109 4.97 7.90 11.62
C VAL A 109 4.80 9.26 12.29
N GLU A 110 5.12 10.37 11.63
CA GLU A 110 4.80 11.70 12.16
C GLU A 110 3.32 12.05 11.94
N MET A 111 2.77 11.70 10.77
CA MET A 111 1.42 12.09 10.34
C MET A 111 1.16 13.59 10.59
N ALA A 112 0.12 13.90 11.35
CA ALA A 112 -0.32 15.23 11.66
C ALA A 112 0.14 15.65 13.07
N ASP A 113 1.06 14.95 13.71
CA ASP A 113 1.57 15.35 15.02
C ASP A 113 2.39 16.64 14.89
N ASP A 114 2.24 17.57 15.83
CA ASP A 114 3.10 18.73 15.98
C ASP A 114 3.26 19.12 17.46
N GLU A 115 4.03 20.18 17.73
CA GLU A 115 4.27 20.68 19.09
C GLU A 115 2.99 21.04 19.87
N LYS A 116 1.88 21.33 19.17
CA LYS A 116 0.63 21.80 19.77
C LYS A 116 -0.35 20.67 20.03
N SER A 117 -0.39 19.67 19.17
CA SER A 117 -1.38 18.58 19.25
C SER A 117 -1.01 17.38 18.40
N ASN A 118 -1.44 16.20 18.86
CA ASN A 118 -1.35 14.95 18.11
C ASN A 118 -2.47 14.80 17.06
N THR A 119 -2.27 13.80 16.20
CA THR A 119 -3.15 13.44 15.10
C THR A 119 -4.57 13.12 15.59
N LEU A 120 -4.73 12.36 16.68
CA LEU A 120 -6.07 12.03 17.20
C LEU A 120 -6.83 13.28 17.65
N THR A 121 -6.16 14.20 18.33
CA THR A 121 -6.76 15.48 18.75
C THR A 121 -7.28 16.25 17.54
N LYS A 122 -6.50 16.31 16.46
CA LYS A 122 -6.90 17.00 15.22
C LYS A 122 -8.08 16.30 14.55
N LEU A 123 -8.08 14.96 14.48
CA LEU A 123 -9.18 14.16 13.93
C LEU A 123 -10.47 14.28 14.75
N LEU A 124 -10.38 14.53 16.06
CA LEU A 124 -11.54 14.70 16.95
C LEU A 124 -11.99 16.17 17.11
N SER A 125 -11.29 17.14 16.51
CA SER A 125 -11.70 18.54 16.54
C SER A 125 -13.08 18.76 15.86
N THR A 126 -13.72 19.90 16.11
CA THR A 126 -15.08 20.19 15.61
C THR A 126 -15.13 21.26 14.53
N ASP A 127 -13.97 21.74 14.08
CA ASP A 127 -13.83 22.96 13.27
C ASP A 127 -14.40 22.79 11.86
N ASP A 128 -14.41 21.56 11.34
CA ASP A 128 -15.08 21.16 10.10
C ASP A 128 -16.61 21.21 10.19
N LEU A 129 -17.18 20.94 11.38
CA LEU A 129 -18.65 20.89 11.56
C LEU A 129 -19.30 22.27 11.49
N GLU A 130 -18.55 23.34 11.70
CA GLU A 130 -19.06 24.71 11.64
C GLU A 130 -19.42 25.12 10.21
N LYS A 131 -18.65 24.62 9.23
CA LYS A 131 -18.71 25.02 7.82
C LYS A 131 -19.71 24.22 6.99
N VAL A 132 -20.28 23.15 7.55
CA VAL A 132 -21.18 22.23 6.83
C VAL A 132 -22.59 22.19 7.42
N LYS A 133 -23.58 21.96 6.55
CA LYS A 133 -24.97 21.74 6.99
C LYS A 133 -25.12 20.36 7.66
N LYS A 134 -24.56 19.33 7.05
CA LYS A 134 -24.54 17.95 7.56
C LYS A 134 -23.10 17.42 7.58
N PRO A 135 -22.71 16.60 8.57
CA PRO A 135 -21.36 16.03 8.62
C PRO A 135 -21.17 15.05 7.45
N GLU A 136 -20.02 15.15 6.78
CA GLU A 136 -19.63 14.24 5.70
C GLU A 136 -18.83 13.02 6.21
N ALA A 137 -18.33 13.10 7.44
CA ALA A 137 -17.48 12.09 8.07
C ALA A 137 -17.57 12.13 9.60
N LEU A 138 -17.23 11.01 10.25
CA LEU A 138 -17.12 10.94 11.72
C LEU A 138 -15.88 11.68 12.23
N LEU A 139 -14.77 11.68 11.49
CA LEU A 139 -13.53 12.36 11.86
C LEU A 139 -13.34 13.65 11.06
N ASN A 140 -12.69 14.64 11.65
CA ASN A 140 -12.26 15.83 10.95
C ASN A 140 -11.07 15.48 10.03
N THR A 141 -11.30 15.50 8.73
CA THR A 141 -10.31 15.08 7.73
C THR A 141 -9.24 16.12 7.40
N SER A 142 -9.31 17.34 7.94
CA SER A 142 -8.29 18.38 7.73
C SER A 142 -6.89 17.94 8.15
N ALA A 143 -6.77 17.09 9.17
CA ALA A 143 -5.50 16.49 9.58
C ALA A 143 -4.87 15.66 8.45
N ILE A 144 -5.69 14.90 7.72
CA ILE A 144 -5.25 14.07 6.59
C ILE A 144 -4.88 14.94 5.39
N GLU A 145 -5.62 16.02 5.16
CA GLU A 145 -5.29 17.00 4.10
C GLU A 145 -3.97 17.70 4.37
N MET A 146 -3.68 18.04 5.63
CA MET A 146 -2.40 18.61 6.02
C MET A 146 -1.24 17.64 5.72
N ILE A 147 -1.40 16.34 5.97
CA ILE A 147 -0.39 15.32 5.63
C ILE A 147 -0.19 15.29 4.11
N ALA A 148 -1.28 15.19 3.35
CA ALA A 148 -1.21 15.13 1.89
C ALA A 148 -0.56 16.39 1.29
N ASN A 149 -0.90 17.58 1.80
CA ASN A 149 -0.31 18.85 1.34
C ASN A 149 1.18 18.98 1.67
N LYS A 150 1.65 18.38 2.77
CA LYS A 150 3.08 18.33 3.10
C LYS A 150 3.84 17.35 2.23
N ALA A 151 3.24 16.20 1.90
CA ALA A 151 3.91 15.14 1.16
C ALA A 151 3.89 15.33 -0.36
N LEU A 152 2.77 15.80 -0.92
CA LEU A 152 2.58 15.96 -2.36
C LEU A 152 2.83 17.41 -2.74
N THR A 153 4.08 17.70 -3.07
CA THR A 153 4.54 19.02 -3.50
C THR A 153 5.20 18.91 -4.88
N ILE A 154 5.33 20.06 -5.56
CA ILE A 154 6.02 20.14 -6.85
C ILE A 154 7.47 19.65 -6.72
N ASN A 155 7.88 18.77 -7.64
CA ASN A 155 9.26 18.31 -7.76
C ASN A 155 9.86 18.80 -9.09
N LYS A 156 10.65 19.88 -9.04
CA LYS A 156 11.32 20.51 -10.20
C LYS A 156 12.44 19.69 -10.84
N ALA A 157 12.93 18.67 -10.15
CA ALA A 157 14.14 17.93 -10.50
C ALA A 157 13.87 16.42 -10.56
N VAL A 158 12.83 16.02 -11.29
CA VAL A 158 12.47 14.60 -11.48
C VAL A 158 13.68 13.81 -12.00
N LYS A 159 14.13 12.82 -11.23
CA LYS A 159 15.28 11.98 -11.57
C LYS A 159 14.96 10.50 -11.43
N TYR A 160 15.16 9.75 -12.50
CA TYR A 160 14.95 8.31 -12.49
C TYR A 160 16.22 7.55 -12.09
N PRO A 161 16.21 6.77 -11.01
CA PRO A 161 17.29 5.83 -10.75
C PRO A 161 17.25 4.67 -11.77
N PRO A 162 18.38 4.00 -12.07
CA PRO A 162 18.46 2.95 -13.09
C PRO A 162 17.52 1.75 -12.89
N TYR A 163 17.12 1.51 -11.64
CA TYR A 163 16.21 0.44 -11.22
C TYR A 163 14.73 0.84 -11.27
N VAL A 164 14.38 2.04 -11.74
CA VAL A 164 13.00 2.47 -11.96
C VAL A 164 12.76 2.72 -13.44
N SER A 165 11.70 2.13 -13.98
CA SER A 165 11.30 2.30 -15.36
C SER A 165 10.91 3.75 -15.65
N LYS A 166 11.42 4.34 -16.73
CA LYS A 166 10.89 5.61 -17.25
C LYS A 166 9.44 5.50 -17.72
N ASN A 167 8.99 4.27 -17.99
CA ASN A 167 7.60 3.97 -18.32
C ASN A 167 6.81 3.52 -17.07
N LEU A 168 7.26 3.77 -15.82
CA LEU A 168 6.59 3.31 -14.59
C LEU A 168 5.10 3.67 -14.58
N ASP A 169 4.26 2.71 -14.15
CA ASP A 169 2.83 2.93 -13.90
C ASP A 169 2.54 2.97 -12.41
N LEU A 170 1.85 4.01 -11.96
CA LEU A 170 1.19 4.07 -10.66
C LEU A 170 -0.30 3.77 -10.84
N ILE A 171 -0.83 2.81 -10.09
CA ILE A 171 -2.24 2.40 -10.14
C ILE A 171 -2.85 2.52 -8.75
N LEU A 172 -3.91 3.31 -8.64
CA LEU A 172 -4.66 3.52 -7.39
C LEU A 172 -6.07 2.96 -7.55
N THR A 173 -6.48 2.00 -6.72
CA THR A 173 -7.86 1.50 -6.78
C THR A 173 -8.83 2.53 -6.20
N THR A 174 -10.06 2.53 -6.69
CA THR A 174 -11.05 3.51 -6.28
C THR A 174 -12.44 2.90 -6.37
N THR A 175 -13.32 3.24 -5.42
CA THR A 175 -14.72 2.79 -5.48
C THR A 175 -15.60 3.96 -5.90
N ASN A 176 -16.20 3.84 -7.08
CA ASN A 176 -17.05 4.85 -7.69
C ASN A 176 -18.52 4.66 -7.27
N LEU A 177 -19.05 5.56 -6.44
CA LEU A 177 -20.43 5.49 -5.97
C LEU A 177 -21.48 5.79 -7.05
N ARG A 178 -21.11 6.52 -8.11
CA ARG A 178 -22.01 6.76 -9.27
C ARG A 178 -22.16 5.49 -10.12
N GLY A 179 -21.11 4.68 -10.21
CA GLY A 179 -21.06 3.44 -11.01
C GLY A 179 -21.00 3.70 -12.52
N ILE A 180 -20.30 2.83 -13.26
CA ILE A 180 -20.25 2.88 -14.73
C ILE A 180 -21.17 1.79 -15.27
N ASN A 181 -22.20 2.21 -16.02
CA ASN A 181 -23.11 1.29 -16.70
C ASN A 181 -22.48 0.79 -18.00
N PHE A 182 -22.56 -0.51 -18.25
CA PHE A 182 -22.14 -1.16 -19.48
C PHE A 182 -23.33 -1.86 -20.12
N LYS A 183 -23.62 -1.52 -21.38
CA LYS A 183 -24.52 -2.28 -22.25
C LYS A 183 -23.77 -3.50 -22.76
N ILE A 184 -24.35 -4.68 -22.58
CA ILE A 184 -23.87 -5.96 -23.09
C ILE A 184 -24.84 -6.42 -24.16
N ASP A 185 -24.33 -6.67 -25.36
CA ASP A 185 -25.13 -7.14 -26.49
C ASP A 185 -25.25 -8.66 -26.43
N PHE A 186 -26.49 -9.18 -26.55
CA PHE A 186 -26.75 -10.61 -26.71
C PHE A 186 -27.23 -10.88 -28.14
N SER A 187 -26.70 -11.91 -28.76
CA SER A 187 -27.17 -12.35 -30.08
C SER A 187 -28.40 -13.26 -29.92
N GLY A 188 -29.54 -12.85 -30.51
CA GLY A 188 -30.81 -13.58 -30.59
C GLY A 188 -31.56 -13.27 -31.90
N ILE A 189 -32.74 -13.87 -32.12
CA ILE A 189 -33.52 -13.72 -33.38
C ILE A 189 -34.01 -12.28 -33.62
N ASN A 190 -34.08 -11.45 -32.57
CA ASN A 190 -34.33 -10.01 -32.66
C ASN A 190 -33.08 -9.25 -32.21
N ASP A 191 -32.61 -8.30 -33.03
CA ASP A 191 -31.34 -7.57 -32.92
C ASP A 191 -31.21 -6.60 -31.71
N ASP A 192 -32.19 -6.55 -30.80
CA ASP A 192 -32.28 -5.55 -29.72
C ASP A 192 -32.14 -6.08 -28.28
N SER A 193 -31.78 -7.35 -28.08
CA SER A 193 -31.60 -7.88 -26.72
C SER A 193 -30.25 -7.44 -26.11
N SER A 194 -30.31 -6.42 -25.25
CA SER A 194 -29.16 -5.97 -24.47
C SER A 194 -29.45 -5.97 -22.98
N SER A 195 -28.44 -6.28 -22.17
CA SER A 195 -28.49 -6.15 -20.71
C SER A 195 -27.57 -5.02 -20.25
N VAL A 196 -27.93 -4.33 -19.18
CA VAL A 196 -27.09 -3.31 -18.57
C VAL A 196 -26.58 -3.81 -17.23
N ILE A 197 -25.26 -3.78 -17.05
CA ILE A 197 -24.61 -4.06 -15.76
C ILE A 197 -23.83 -2.84 -15.27
N THR A 198 -23.76 -2.65 -13.97
CA THR A 198 -23.04 -1.52 -13.37
C THR A 198 -21.78 -1.99 -12.66
N SER A 199 -20.66 -1.34 -12.93
CA SER A 199 -19.42 -1.53 -12.18
C SER A 199 -19.13 -0.34 -11.28
N HIS A 200 -18.94 -0.62 -10.00
CA HIS A 200 -18.48 0.37 -9.01
C HIS A 200 -16.96 0.32 -8.79
N GLY A 201 -16.30 -0.75 -9.25
CA GLY A 201 -14.86 -0.92 -9.16
C GLY A 201 -14.12 -0.12 -10.23
N GLY A 202 -13.19 0.72 -9.77
CA GLY A 202 -12.35 1.54 -10.63
C GLY A 202 -10.88 1.45 -10.23
N PHE A 203 -10.03 1.96 -11.11
CA PHE A 203 -8.69 2.39 -10.76
C PHE A 203 -8.35 3.66 -11.52
N LEU A 204 -7.39 4.41 -11.01
CA LEU A 204 -6.73 5.53 -11.66
C LEU A 204 -5.31 5.07 -12.02
N ARG A 205 -4.85 5.38 -13.23
CA ARG A 205 -3.54 4.96 -13.73
C ARG A 205 -2.75 6.17 -14.19
N TYR A 206 -1.56 6.34 -13.63
CA TYR A 206 -0.70 7.49 -13.87
C TYR A 206 0.69 7.07 -14.34
N LYS A 207 1.28 7.94 -15.17
CA LYS A 207 2.71 7.98 -15.50
C LYS A 207 3.24 9.36 -15.15
N VAL A 208 4.56 9.53 -15.19
CA VAL A 208 5.20 10.83 -15.03
C VAL A 208 5.83 11.26 -16.34
N LYS A 209 5.73 12.55 -16.68
CA LYS A 209 6.30 13.17 -17.86
C LYS A 209 7.81 12.97 -17.88
N ASN A 210 8.33 12.55 -19.02
CA ASN A 210 9.75 12.41 -19.31
C ASN A 210 9.93 12.34 -20.84
N GLU A 211 11.12 11.95 -21.32
CA GLU A 211 11.38 11.92 -22.76
C GLU A 211 10.55 10.90 -23.56
N LEU A 212 9.86 9.97 -22.87
CA LEU A 212 8.98 8.97 -23.49
C LEU A 212 7.49 9.34 -23.44
N HIS A 213 7.12 10.29 -22.57
CA HIS A 213 5.72 10.57 -22.25
C HIS A 213 5.48 12.07 -22.11
N ASP A 214 4.66 12.62 -23.00
CA ASP A 214 4.16 13.99 -22.91
C ASP A 214 3.03 14.10 -21.88
N ARG A 215 2.94 15.27 -21.22
CA ARG A 215 1.92 15.57 -20.20
C ARG A 215 0.51 15.41 -20.77
N GLY A 216 -0.40 14.85 -19.96
CA GLY A 216 -1.83 14.79 -20.26
C GLY A 216 -2.32 13.40 -20.64
N ILE A 217 -3.45 13.34 -21.35
CA ILE A 217 -4.06 12.09 -21.81
C ILE A 217 -3.43 11.71 -23.15
N PRO A 218 -2.90 10.48 -23.32
CA PRO A 218 -2.35 10.05 -24.60
C PRO A 218 -3.37 10.13 -25.74
N ASP A 219 -2.91 10.58 -26.91
CA ASP A 219 -3.74 10.75 -28.11
C ASP A 219 -4.24 9.42 -28.68
N ASP A 220 -3.53 8.32 -28.41
CA ASP A 220 -3.91 7.01 -28.92
C ASP A 220 -5.16 6.43 -28.22
N ASN A 221 -5.96 5.66 -28.95
CA ASN A 221 -7.21 5.11 -28.44
C ASN A 221 -7.06 3.84 -27.59
N LYS A 222 -5.83 3.38 -27.31
CA LYS A 222 -5.54 2.14 -26.59
C LYS A 222 -5.05 2.41 -25.16
N SER A 223 -4.33 3.50 -24.94
CA SER A 223 -3.78 3.89 -23.65
C SER A 223 -4.84 4.39 -22.69
N LEU A 224 -4.82 3.84 -21.47
CA LEU A 224 -5.74 4.18 -20.39
C LEU A 224 -4.95 4.68 -19.17
N TYR A 225 -4.29 5.83 -19.30
CA TYR A 225 -3.56 6.48 -18.21
C TYR A 225 -3.49 7.99 -18.44
N TYR A 226 -3.12 8.74 -17.40
CA TYR A 226 -2.80 10.17 -17.48
C TYR A 226 -1.31 10.36 -17.15
N VAL A 227 -0.62 11.20 -17.92
CA VAL A 227 0.79 11.54 -17.69
C VAL A 227 0.86 12.83 -16.87
N LEU A 228 1.34 12.73 -15.64
CA LEU A 228 1.54 13.82 -14.69
C LEU A 228 2.85 14.56 -14.99
N ASP A 229 2.82 15.88 -14.98
CA ASP A 229 4.02 16.70 -14.85
C ASP A 229 4.18 17.11 -13.38
N LEU A 230 5.17 16.55 -12.68
CA LEU A 230 5.40 16.86 -11.26
C LEU A 230 5.88 18.29 -11.01
N ASN A 231 6.11 19.07 -12.09
CA ASN A 231 6.39 20.51 -12.03
C ASN A 231 5.13 21.37 -11.97
N GLU A 232 3.97 20.80 -12.30
CA GLU A 232 2.72 21.52 -12.49
C GLU A 232 1.78 21.31 -11.30
N GLU A 233 1.39 22.40 -10.62
CA GLU A 233 0.55 22.35 -9.42
C GLU A 233 -0.77 21.61 -9.66
N GLN A 234 -1.38 21.81 -10.84
CA GLN A 234 -2.62 21.14 -11.23
C GLN A 234 -2.49 19.62 -11.28
N ASP A 235 -1.35 19.09 -11.75
CA ASP A 235 -1.14 17.65 -11.83
C ASP A 235 -0.81 17.07 -10.44
N ILE A 236 -0.14 17.84 -9.58
CA ILE A 236 0.02 17.51 -8.16
C ILE A 236 -1.33 17.50 -7.43
N GLU A 237 -2.23 18.44 -7.74
CA GLU A 237 -3.63 18.43 -7.26
C GLU A 237 -4.37 17.17 -7.70
N TYR A 238 -4.27 16.78 -8.98
CA TYR A 238 -4.89 15.53 -9.46
C TYR A 238 -4.35 14.29 -8.76
N LEU A 239 -3.04 14.22 -8.55
CA LEU A 239 -2.44 13.12 -7.81
C LEU A 239 -2.93 13.11 -6.36
N ARG A 240 -2.99 14.26 -5.71
CA ARG A 240 -3.49 14.41 -4.33
C ARG A 240 -4.93 13.98 -4.17
N ASP A 241 -5.81 14.41 -5.06
CA ASP A 241 -7.22 13.99 -5.04
C ASP A 241 -7.36 12.49 -5.26
N ALA A 242 -6.59 11.91 -6.19
CA ALA A 242 -6.55 10.47 -6.43
C ALA A 242 -6.07 9.69 -5.19
N THR A 243 -5.00 10.16 -4.54
CA THR A 243 -4.41 9.57 -3.34
C THR A 243 -5.36 9.64 -2.14
N LEU A 244 -6.05 10.77 -1.95
CA LEU A 244 -7.04 10.91 -0.88
C LEU A 244 -8.31 10.09 -1.17
N SER A 245 -8.68 9.97 -2.45
CA SER A 245 -9.83 9.18 -2.91
C SER A 245 -9.64 7.69 -2.63
N THR A 246 -8.47 7.12 -2.99
CA THR A 246 -8.21 5.70 -2.75
C THR A 246 -8.26 5.34 -1.27
N ALA A 247 -8.08 6.29 -0.34
CA ALA A 247 -8.04 6.09 1.10
C ALA A 247 -9.25 6.69 1.85
N ALA A 248 -10.29 7.12 1.14
CA ALA A 248 -11.49 7.71 1.74
C ALA A 248 -12.37 6.65 2.44
N PHE A 249 -11.91 6.17 3.60
CA PHE A 249 -12.56 5.11 4.36
C PHE A 249 -14.03 5.48 4.65
N PRO A 250 -15.02 4.66 4.22
CA PRO A 250 -16.43 5.02 4.31
C PRO A 250 -16.86 5.39 5.73
N ILE A 251 -17.67 6.44 5.85
CA ILE A 251 -18.22 6.98 7.12
C ILE A 251 -17.16 7.63 8.02
N GLY A 252 -15.99 7.01 8.17
CA GLY A 252 -14.89 7.51 9.00
C GLY A 252 -14.24 8.76 8.44
N LEU A 253 -13.99 8.77 7.12
CA LEU A 253 -13.36 9.86 6.37
C LEU A 253 -14.31 10.37 5.28
N LYS A 254 -14.13 11.62 4.87
CA LYS A 254 -15.00 12.25 3.88
C LYS A 254 -14.79 11.62 2.49
N PRO A 255 -15.86 11.37 1.72
CA PRO A 255 -15.75 10.96 0.33
C PRO A 255 -15.07 12.09 -0.48
N ARG A 256 -14.50 11.72 -1.63
CA ARG A 256 -13.82 12.66 -2.54
C ARG A 256 -14.57 12.72 -3.85
N GLU A 257 -14.95 13.91 -4.29
CA GLU A 257 -15.45 14.08 -5.67
C GLU A 257 -14.25 14.00 -6.62
N ILE A 258 -14.31 13.09 -7.58
CA ILE A 258 -13.28 12.89 -8.60
C ILE A 258 -13.86 13.21 -9.97
N VAL A 259 -13.04 13.86 -10.80
CA VAL A 259 -13.36 14.21 -12.18
C VAL A 259 -12.38 13.50 -13.11
N ILE A 260 -12.90 12.67 -14.00
CA ILE A 260 -12.09 12.00 -15.04
C ILE A 260 -12.65 12.30 -16.44
N SER A 261 -11.76 12.33 -17.44
CA SER A 261 -12.17 12.60 -18.82
C SER A 261 -13.14 11.53 -19.35
N LYS A 262 -14.12 11.94 -20.17
CA LYS A 262 -14.99 11.03 -20.94
C LYS A 262 -14.17 9.99 -21.73
N LYS A 263 -13.00 10.39 -22.26
CA LYS A 263 -12.09 9.49 -22.99
C LYS A 263 -11.64 8.30 -22.14
N TYR A 264 -11.42 8.49 -20.83
CA TYR A 264 -11.04 7.42 -19.93
C TYR A 264 -12.13 6.33 -19.87
N ILE A 265 -13.39 6.74 -19.63
CA ILE A 265 -14.53 5.81 -19.56
C ILE A 265 -14.74 5.09 -20.89
N GLN A 266 -14.63 5.79 -22.02
CA GLN A 266 -14.76 5.19 -23.35
C GLN A 266 -13.69 4.12 -23.64
N ARG A 267 -12.48 4.30 -23.09
CA ARG A 267 -11.37 3.34 -23.25
C ARG A 267 -11.45 2.18 -22.24
N TYR A 268 -12.14 2.38 -21.12
CA TYR A 268 -12.23 1.44 -19.99
C TYR A 268 -12.76 0.03 -20.33
N PRO A 269 -13.82 -0.19 -21.15
CA PRO A 269 -14.28 -1.54 -21.46
C PRO A 269 -13.25 -2.37 -22.22
N LYS A 270 -12.54 -1.76 -23.19
CA LYS A 270 -11.46 -2.46 -23.89
C LYS A 270 -10.42 -2.98 -22.90
N TYR A 271 -10.12 -2.14 -21.91
CA TYR A 271 -9.15 -2.44 -20.89
C TYR A 271 -9.65 -3.57 -19.98
N LEU A 272 -10.88 -3.51 -19.45
CA LEU A 272 -11.43 -4.55 -18.58
C LEU A 272 -11.55 -5.90 -19.29
N PHE A 273 -12.19 -5.93 -20.47
CA PHE A 273 -12.63 -7.16 -21.12
C PHE A 273 -11.72 -7.66 -22.24
N GLY A 274 -10.62 -6.94 -22.54
CA GLY A 274 -9.69 -7.26 -23.64
C GLY A 274 -10.27 -7.06 -25.04
N ARG A 275 -11.56 -6.70 -25.16
CA ARG A 275 -12.28 -6.47 -26.41
C ARG A 275 -13.31 -5.35 -26.23
N ARG A 276 -13.62 -4.64 -27.32
CA ARG A 276 -14.70 -3.62 -27.35
C ARG A 276 -16.03 -4.18 -27.88
N LYS A 277 -16.00 -5.22 -28.71
CA LYS A 277 -17.21 -5.71 -29.39
C LYS A 277 -18.15 -6.40 -28.40
N GLY A 278 -19.41 -5.98 -28.37
CA GLY A 278 -20.45 -6.54 -27.50
C GLY A 278 -20.52 -5.96 -26.09
N ILE A 279 -19.68 -4.96 -25.75
CA ILE A 279 -19.75 -4.26 -24.46
C ILE A 279 -19.35 -2.79 -24.58
N SER A 280 -20.28 -1.88 -24.28
CA SER A 280 -20.08 -0.44 -24.42
C SER A 280 -20.48 0.31 -23.15
N PRO A 281 -19.71 1.32 -22.72
CA PRO A 281 -20.08 2.12 -21.56
C PRO A 281 -21.22 3.07 -21.94
N ILE A 282 -22.21 3.23 -21.06
CA ILE A 282 -23.30 4.19 -21.24
C ILE A 282 -22.85 5.51 -20.58
N ILE A 283 -22.61 6.53 -21.40
CA ILE A 283 -22.18 7.86 -20.96
C ILE A 283 -23.11 8.89 -21.59
N ASN A 284 -23.48 9.92 -20.83
CA ASN A 284 -24.24 11.04 -21.35
C ASN A 284 -23.40 11.82 -22.37
N ASP A 285 -23.94 12.06 -23.57
CA ASP A 285 -23.18 12.72 -24.61
C ASP A 285 -22.83 14.18 -24.30
N ASN A 286 -23.65 14.82 -23.47
CA ASN A 286 -23.47 16.20 -23.03
C ASN A 286 -22.44 16.37 -21.90
N GLU A 287 -21.86 15.28 -21.37
CA GLU A 287 -20.84 15.32 -20.32
C GLU A 287 -19.42 15.24 -20.92
N GLU A 288 -18.66 16.34 -20.87
CA GLU A 288 -17.23 16.36 -21.25
C GLU A 288 -16.32 15.62 -20.25
N ALA A 289 -16.76 15.57 -18.98
CA ALA A 289 -16.05 14.88 -17.91
C ALA A 289 -17.03 14.09 -17.03
N TYR A 290 -16.58 12.92 -16.60
CA TYR A 290 -17.31 12.03 -15.71
C TYR A 290 -16.96 12.35 -14.26
N LYS A 291 -17.93 12.92 -13.53
CA LYS A 291 -17.82 13.22 -12.11
C LYS A 291 -18.44 12.13 -11.26
N PHE A 292 -17.79 11.78 -10.14
CA PHE A 292 -18.34 10.82 -9.19
C PHE A 292 -17.80 11.04 -7.77
N ASN A 293 -18.60 10.67 -6.78
CA ASN A 293 -18.13 10.52 -5.40
C ASN A 293 -17.38 9.22 -5.25
N SER A 294 -16.16 9.33 -4.75
CA SER A 294 -15.25 8.23 -4.53
C SER A 294 -15.07 7.95 -3.04
N ILE A 295 -14.98 6.67 -2.73
CA ILE A 295 -14.58 6.13 -1.43
C ILE A 295 -13.43 5.14 -1.60
N ASP A 296 -12.92 4.67 -0.47
CA ASP A 296 -11.78 3.75 -0.39
C ASP A 296 -11.85 2.63 -1.43
N GLY A 297 -10.78 2.52 -2.23
CA GLY A 297 -10.64 1.50 -3.28
C GLY A 297 -10.58 0.07 -2.73
N GLY A 298 -10.12 -0.06 -1.48
CA GLY A 298 -10.06 -1.32 -0.74
C GLY A 298 -11.43 -1.87 -0.34
N LEU A 299 -12.53 -1.15 -0.55
CA LEU A 299 -13.87 -1.73 -0.37
C LEU A 299 -14.16 -2.82 -1.40
N ILE A 300 -13.76 -2.60 -2.65
CA ILE A 300 -13.99 -3.51 -3.77
C ILE A 300 -12.74 -4.33 -4.09
N ASN A 301 -11.58 -3.68 -4.20
CA ASN A 301 -10.33 -4.33 -4.55
C ASN A 301 -9.21 -3.88 -3.62
N ASN A 302 -9.05 -4.60 -2.51
CA ASN A 302 -8.05 -4.33 -1.49
C ASN A 302 -6.64 -4.81 -1.87
N GLU A 303 -6.53 -5.77 -2.79
CA GLU A 303 -5.28 -6.44 -3.16
C GLU A 303 -5.06 -6.33 -4.69
N PRO A 304 -4.56 -5.18 -5.19
CA PRO A 304 -4.53 -4.89 -6.62
C PRO A 304 -3.39 -5.59 -7.39
N PHE A 305 -3.09 -6.85 -7.06
CA PHE A 305 -2.05 -7.62 -7.76
C PHE A 305 -2.50 -8.04 -9.17
N GLY A 306 -3.78 -8.39 -9.35
CA GLY A 306 -4.30 -8.81 -10.65
C GLY A 306 -4.21 -7.69 -11.70
N ILE A 307 -4.57 -6.46 -11.31
CA ILE A 307 -4.45 -5.28 -12.18
C ILE A 307 -2.97 -4.92 -12.43
N GLY A 308 -2.10 -5.01 -11.41
CA GLY A 308 -0.67 -4.76 -11.56
C GLY A 308 0.00 -5.76 -12.52
N LEU A 309 -0.28 -7.05 -12.35
CA LEU A 309 0.23 -8.11 -13.21
C LEU A 309 -0.29 -7.97 -14.65
N LYS A 310 -1.55 -7.61 -14.84
CA LYS A 310 -2.12 -7.32 -16.16
C LYS A 310 -1.33 -6.22 -16.89
N ILE A 311 -1.03 -5.12 -16.20
CA ILE A 311 -0.24 -4.02 -16.77
C ILE A 311 1.20 -4.43 -17.03
N LEU A 312 1.80 -5.21 -16.13
CA LEU A 312 3.15 -5.75 -16.33
C LEU A 312 3.23 -6.59 -17.62
N LYS A 313 2.24 -7.46 -17.86
CA LYS A 313 2.11 -8.28 -19.08
C LYS A 313 1.87 -7.41 -20.33
N GLU A 314 1.03 -6.38 -20.23
CA GLU A 314 0.76 -5.42 -21.32
C GLU A 314 2.05 -4.73 -21.79
N LYS A 315 2.88 -4.29 -20.85
CA LYS A 315 4.13 -3.56 -21.12
C LYS A 315 5.25 -4.46 -21.59
N ASN A 316 5.25 -5.72 -21.16
CA ASN A 316 6.30 -6.68 -21.46
C ASN A 316 5.71 -7.92 -22.15
N PRO A 317 5.35 -7.83 -23.44
CA PRO A 317 4.85 -8.99 -24.19
C PRO A 317 5.83 -10.17 -24.11
N GLY A 318 5.33 -11.35 -23.72
CA GLY A 318 6.13 -12.56 -23.58
C GLY A 318 6.87 -12.73 -22.24
N ILE A 319 6.70 -11.80 -21.28
CA ILE A 319 7.37 -11.88 -19.96
C ILE A 319 7.11 -13.20 -19.22
N LEU A 320 5.92 -13.78 -19.36
CA LEU A 320 5.59 -15.07 -18.74
C LEU A 320 6.41 -16.23 -19.30
N LYS A 321 6.76 -16.19 -20.59
CA LYS A 321 7.60 -17.21 -21.22
C LYS A 321 9.07 -17.05 -20.82
N LYS A 322 9.52 -15.80 -20.66
CA LYS A 322 10.88 -15.46 -20.25
C LYS A 322 11.12 -15.69 -18.75
N ASP A 323 10.07 -15.64 -17.94
CA ASP A 323 10.11 -15.90 -16.48
C ASP A 323 11.04 -14.94 -15.71
N ASN A 324 11.33 -13.78 -16.28
CA ASN A 324 12.23 -12.75 -15.74
C ASN A 324 11.43 -11.62 -15.07
N TYR A 325 10.49 -11.99 -14.19
CA TYR A 325 9.69 -11.03 -13.44
C TYR A 325 9.30 -11.53 -12.05
N ALA A 326 8.86 -10.60 -11.20
CA ALA A 326 8.18 -10.91 -9.96
C ALA A 326 7.09 -9.89 -9.62
N VAL A 327 6.06 -10.37 -8.93
CA VAL A 327 5.04 -9.57 -8.25
C VAL A 327 5.28 -9.67 -6.76
N ILE A 328 5.52 -8.53 -6.10
CA ILE A 328 5.70 -8.44 -4.65
C ILE A 328 4.44 -7.80 -4.07
N MET A 329 3.65 -8.58 -3.31
CA MET A 329 2.57 -8.08 -2.49
C MET A 329 3.09 -7.68 -1.12
N VAL A 330 2.78 -6.47 -0.68
CA VAL A 330 2.93 -6.05 0.71
C VAL A 330 1.54 -5.95 1.33
N ASP A 331 1.26 -6.83 2.28
CA ASP A 331 -0.05 -6.88 2.93
C ASP A 331 0.12 -6.86 4.46
N PRO A 332 -0.24 -5.75 5.13
CA PRO A 332 -0.25 -5.68 6.58
C PRO A 332 -1.31 -6.60 7.22
N PHE A 333 -2.44 -6.87 6.53
CA PHE A 333 -3.56 -7.65 7.04
C PHE A 333 -3.92 -8.82 6.11
N PRO A 334 -2.97 -9.74 5.82
CA PRO A 334 -3.22 -10.84 4.91
C PRO A 334 -4.34 -11.71 5.44
N ASN A 335 -5.27 -12.08 4.57
CA ASN A 335 -6.34 -12.98 4.96
C ASN A 335 -5.78 -14.37 5.31
N GLN A 336 -5.81 -14.69 6.60
CA GLN A 336 -5.36 -15.99 7.15
C GLN A 336 -6.51 -16.70 7.87
N ASP A 337 -7.77 -16.32 7.59
CA ASP A 337 -8.96 -16.92 8.18
C ASP A 337 -9.09 -18.39 7.74
N ASN A 338 -8.48 -19.26 8.52
CA ASN A 338 -8.64 -20.72 8.46
C ASN A 338 -9.67 -21.21 9.50
N THR A 339 -10.39 -20.28 10.14
CA THR A 339 -11.38 -20.61 11.16
C THR A 339 -12.65 -21.09 10.47
N THR A 340 -13.05 -22.32 10.75
CA THR A 340 -14.39 -22.79 10.45
C THR A 340 -15.34 -22.00 11.34
N LEU A 341 -16.04 -21.03 10.78
CA LEU A 341 -17.04 -20.25 11.51
C LEU A 341 -18.14 -21.21 12.00
N GLU A 342 -18.35 -21.25 13.32
CA GLU A 342 -19.58 -21.77 13.91
C GLU A 342 -20.78 -21.01 13.30
N PRO A 343 -21.91 -21.67 13.00
CA PRO A 343 -23.09 -21.00 12.46
C PRO A 343 -23.51 -19.84 13.36
N HIS A 344 -23.43 -18.62 12.85
CA HIS A 344 -23.85 -17.43 13.59
C HIS A 344 -25.39 -17.48 13.76
N ASN A 345 -25.87 -17.72 14.98
CA ASN A 345 -27.32 -17.85 15.27
C ASN A 345 -28.09 -16.50 15.32
N GLY A 346 -27.44 -15.38 15.01
CA GLY A 346 -28.03 -14.05 15.04
C GLY A 346 -29.00 -13.84 13.88
N ARG A 347 -30.31 -13.96 14.15
CA ARG A 347 -31.39 -13.82 13.14
C ARG A 347 -32.08 -12.46 13.15
N ASN A 348 -31.64 -11.51 13.97
CA ASN A 348 -32.26 -10.19 13.99
C ASN A 348 -31.86 -9.37 12.75
N ILE A 349 -32.68 -8.39 12.40
CA ILE A 349 -32.49 -7.57 11.18
C ILE A 349 -31.11 -6.89 11.14
N ILE A 350 -30.57 -6.46 12.30
CA ILE A 350 -29.27 -5.78 12.37
C ILE A 350 -28.14 -6.77 12.06
N ASP A 351 -28.20 -7.98 12.62
CA ASP A 351 -27.22 -9.03 12.38
C ASP A 351 -27.27 -9.52 10.94
N VAL A 352 -28.47 -9.68 10.36
CA VAL A 352 -28.65 -10.01 8.94
C VAL A 352 -28.08 -8.90 8.05
N ALA A 353 -28.34 -7.63 8.35
CA ALA A 353 -27.80 -6.51 7.58
C ALA A 353 -26.26 -6.44 7.64
N LYS A 354 -25.67 -6.66 8.83
CA LYS A 354 -24.20 -6.74 9.01
C LYS A 354 -23.61 -7.93 8.25
N GLY A 355 -24.26 -9.10 8.36
CA GLY A 355 -23.86 -10.33 7.66
C GLY A 355 -23.92 -10.15 6.15
N MET A 356 -24.98 -9.54 5.63
CA MET A 356 -25.13 -9.22 4.21
C MET A 356 -24.03 -8.27 3.72
N PHE A 357 -23.75 -7.19 4.46
CA PHE A 357 -22.66 -6.27 4.09
C PHE A 357 -21.29 -6.97 4.07
N LYS A 358 -21.00 -7.80 5.10
CA LYS A 358 -19.77 -8.60 5.15
C LYS A 358 -19.70 -9.58 3.98
N ALA A 359 -20.79 -10.28 3.68
CA ALA A 359 -20.86 -11.24 2.58
C ALA A 359 -20.66 -10.57 1.22
N LEU A 360 -21.33 -9.44 0.97
CA LEU A 360 -21.17 -8.65 -0.27
C LEU A 360 -19.71 -8.17 -0.42
N ARG A 361 -19.12 -7.60 0.65
CA ARG A 361 -17.71 -7.20 0.63
C ARG A 361 -16.78 -8.37 0.32
N ASN A 362 -16.94 -9.49 1.02
CA ASN A 362 -16.10 -10.68 0.82
C ASN A 362 -16.25 -11.27 -0.58
N GLN A 363 -17.47 -11.33 -1.12
CA GLN A 363 -17.74 -11.83 -2.46
C GLN A 363 -17.11 -10.94 -3.54
N VAL A 364 -17.16 -9.62 -3.35
CA VAL A 364 -16.55 -8.65 -4.29
C VAL A 364 -15.01 -8.73 -4.23
N MET A 365 -14.44 -8.96 -3.06
CA MET A 365 -12.99 -9.20 -2.90
C MET A 365 -12.52 -10.53 -3.50
N PHE A 366 -13.42 -11.48 -3.76
CA PHE A 366 -13.12 -12.75 -4.41
C PHE A 366 -12.92 -12.56 -5.92
N ASN A 367 -11.71 -12.12 -6.30
CA ASN A 367 -11.34 -11.86 -7.69
C ASN A 367 -10.99 -13.15 -8.45
N GLN A 368 -11.99 -13.76 -9.09
CA GLN A 368 -11.84 -15.01 -9.86
C GLN A 368 -10.79 -14.92 -10.98
N ASP A 369 -10.75 -13.81 -11.72
CA ASP A 369 -9.78 -13.61 -12.81
C ASP A 369 -8.34 -13.53 -12.28
N GLY A 370 -8.15 -12.84 -11.15
CA GLY A 370 -6.85 -12.77 -10.47
C GLY A 370 -6.36 -14.13 -9.98
N ILE A 371 -7.26 -15.00 -9.51
CA ILE A 371 -6.94 -16.36 -9.05
C ILE A 371 -6.51 -17.24 -10.23
N LEU A 372 -7.26 -17.24 -11.34
CA LEU A 372 -6.91 -18.03 -12.53
C LEU A 372 -5.56 -17.61 -13.10
N ASP A 373 -5.31 -16.31 -13.20
CA ASP A 373 -4.02 -15.78 -13.61
C ASP A 373 -2.91 -16.23 -12.64
N ALA A 374 -3.16 -16.17 -11.33
CA ALA A 374 -2.19 -16.60 -10.33
C ALA A 374 -1.88 -18.11 -10.44
N LEU A 375 -2.86 -18.97 -10.69
CA LEU A 375 -2.65 -20.42 -10.84
C LEU A 375 -1.79 -20.78 -12.07
N SER A 376 -1.76 -19.92 -13.09
CA SER A 376 -1.01 -20.14 -14.33
C SER A 376 0.48 -19.75 -14.28
N LEU A 377 0.95 -19.14 -13.18
CA LEU A 377 2.31 -18.61 -13.10
C LEU A 377 3.33 -19.67 -12.63
N SER A 378 4.56 -19.52 -13.10
CA SER A 378 5.74 -20.27 -12.65
C SER A 378 6.02 -20.07 -11.17
N ASP A 379 6.73 -21.04 -10.58
CA ASP A 379 7.17 -20.95 -9.19
C ASP A 379 8.07 -19.72 -8.96
N ARG A 380 7.96 -19.13 -7.76
CA ARG A 380 8.77 -17.97 -7.33
C ARG A 380 8.65 -16.74 -8.25
N THR A 381 7.44 -16.46 -8.72
CA THR A 381 7.08 -15.19 -9.40
C THR A 381 6.12 -14.32 -8.59
N LYS A 382 5.52 -14.86 -7.53
CA LYS A 382 4.65 -14.15 -6.60
C LYS A 382 5.24 -14.24 -5.21
N PHE A 383 5.34 -13.10 -4.55
CA PHE A 383 5.92 -13.00 -3.23
C PHE A 383 5.00 -12.18 -2.33
N LEU A 384 4.96 -12.54 -1.04
CA LEU A 384 4.19 -11.84 -0.03
C LEU A 384 5.14 -11.38 1.09
N ILE A 385 5.09 -10.09 1.39
CA ILE A 385 5.67 -9.51 2.60
C ILE A 385 4.51 -9.24 3.55
N ALA A 386 4.47 -9.99 4.64
CA ALA A 386 3.44 -9.91 5.68
C ALA A 386 4.08 -9.73 7.06
N PRO A 387 3.40 -9.07 8.01
CA PRO A 387 3.92 -8.86 9.34
C PRO A 387 4.32 -10.16 10.03
N SER A 388 5.54 -10.17 10.53
CA SER A 388 6.07 -11.25 11.36
C SER A 388 6.95 -10.66 12.44
N ARG A 389 6.52 -10.80 13.68
CA ARG A 389 7.26 -10.39 14.87
C ARG A 389 7.64 -11.63 15.67
N LYS A 390 8.87 -11.65 16.18
CA LYS A 390 9.31 -12.62 17.17
C LYS A 390 9.59 -11.92 18.49
N GLN A 391 9.34 -12.62 19.58
CA GLN A 391 9.67 -12.19 20.93
C GLN A 391 10.59 -13.21 21.59
N ASN A 392 11.56 -12.72 22.35
CA ASN A 392 12.45 -13.57 23.13
C ASN A 392 11.76 -13.93 24.45
N ILE A 393 11.44 -15.22 24.64
CA ILE A 393 10.89 -15.75 25.87
C ILE A 393 11.91 -16.74 26.43
N ASN A 394 12.53 -16.40 27.56
CA ASN A 394 13.52 -17.24 28.25
C ASN A 394 14.68 -17.70 27.33
N GLY A 395 15.21 -16.80 26.51
CA GLY A 395 16.30 -17.10 25.56
C GLY A 395 15.83 -17.73 24.24
N VAL A 396 14.54 -18.00 24.08
CA VAL A 396 13.98 -18.64 22.87
C VAL A 396 13.13 -17.64 22.09
N TRP A 397 13.51 -17.40 20.84
CA TRP A 397 12.71 -16.58 19.92
C TRP A 397 11.48 -17.34 19.45
N ARG A 398 10.30 -16.86 19.83
CA ARG A 398 9.01 -17.40 19.41
C ARG A 398 8.25 -16.40 18.57
N ARG A 399 7.49 -16.88 17.57
CA ARG A 399 6.60 -16.03 16.78
C ARG A 399 5.50 -15.49 17.70
N SER A 400 5.33 -14.17 17.72
CA SER A 400 4.26 -13.51 18.47
C SER A 400 2.91 -13.75 17.80
N LYS A 401 1.82 -13.76 18.58
CA LYS A 401 0.45 -13.83 18.03
C LYS A 401 0.06 -12.49 17.39
N ASN A 402 0.31 -11.40 18.12
CA ASN A 402 0.02 -10.04 17.69
C ASN A 402 1.28 -9.42 17.08
N HIS A 403 1.22 -9.08 15.79
CA HIS A 403 2.36 -8.56 15.04
C HIS A 403 2.38 -7.04 14.98
N LEU A 404 1.26 -6.40 14.65
CA LEU A 404 1.15 -4.95 14.45
C LEU A 404 0.42 -4.27 15.60
N ALA A 405 0.95 -3.13 16.04
CA ALA A 405 0.33 -2.30 17.08
C ALA A 405 -0.85 -1.47 16.53
N SER A 406 -0.88 -1.19 15.23
CA SER A 406 -2.00 -0.47 14.60
C SER A 406 -3.20 -1.35 14.22
N TYR A 407 -3.07 -2.68 14.28
CA TYR A 407 -4.13 -3.65 13.92
C TYR A 407 -5.48 -3.46 14.65
N PRO A 408 -5.52 -3.17 15.96
CA PRO A 408 -6.78 -3.08 16.69
C PRO A 408 -7.73 -2.03 16.11
N ILE A 409 -9.03 -2.19 16.39
CA ILE A 409 -10.07 -1.27 15.89
C ILE A 409 -10.06 -1.24 14.35
N SER A 410 -9.90 -2.41 13.72
CA SER A 410 -9.88 -2.55 12.25
C SER A 410 -8.79 -1.69 11.56
N GLY A 411 -7.61 -1.60 12.17
CA GLY A 411 -6.48 -0.83 11.61
C GLY A 411 -6.47 0.66 11.98
N PHE A 412 -7.35 1.13 12.86
CA PHE A 412 -7.39 2.55 13.28
C PHE A 412 -6.53 2.84 14.52
N ALA A 413 -6.01 1.83 15.22
CA ALA A 413 -5.28 2.05 16.46
C ALA A 413 -4.00 2.90 16.28
N GLY A 414 -3.39 2.93 15.09
CA GLY A 414 -2.23 3.79 14.82
C GLY A 414 -2.52 5.28 15.00
N PHE A 415 -3.78 5.73 14.90
CA PHE A 415 -4.12 7.12 15.20
C PHE A 415 -4.08 7.43 16.71
N LEU A 416 -4.15 6.42 17.58
CA LEU A 416 -4.18 6.61 19.03
C LEU A 416 -2.84 7.11 19.60
N ASP A 417 -1.72 6.62 19.05
CA ASP A 417 -0.39 6.91 19.57
C ASP A 417 0.69 6.77 18.48
N LYS A 418 1.67 7.69 18.49
CA LYS A 418 2.81 7.67 17.55
C LYS A 418 3.66 6.39 17.69
N SER A 419 3.79 5.86 18.91
CA SER A 419 4.57 4.64 19.16
C SER A 419 4.06 3.43 18.39
N PHE A 420 2.76 3.34 18.12
CA PHE A 420 2.19 2.24 17.35
C PHE A 420 2.63 2.29 15.88
N ARG A 421 2.61 3.48 15.29
CA ARG A 421 3.02 3.71 13.90
C ARG A 421 4.53 3.56 13.73
N LYS A 422 5.31 4.06 14.69
CA LYS A 422 6.76 3.87 14.73
C LYS A 422 7.14 2.39 14.79
N HIS A 423 6.56 1.64 15.73
CA HIS A 423 6.76 0.19 15.83
C HIS A 423 6.45 -0.53 14.52
N ASP A 424 5.30 -0.24 13.91
CA ASP A 424 4.87 -0.93 12.69
C ASP A 424 5.80 -0.61 11.51
N PHE A 425 6.26 0.64 11.38
CA PHE A 425 7.26 1.05 10.38
C PHE A 425 8.59 0.32 10.55
N GLU A 426 9.13 0.26 11.78
CA GLU A 426 10.37 -0.44 12.08
C GLU A 426 10.23 -1.95 11.82
N LEU A 427 9.08 -2.54 12.16
CA LEU A 427 8.79 -3.94 11.85
C LEU A 427 8.74 -4.18 10.33
N GLY A 428 8.18 -3.23 9.58
CA GLY A 428 8.19 -3.24 8.11
C GLY A 428 9.60 -3.29 7.54
N ARG A 429 10.50 -2.42 8.01
CA ARG A 429 11.92 -2.44 7.63
C ARG A 429 12.57 -3.80 7.94
N LYS A 430 12.37 -4.33 9.16
CA LYS A 430 12.89 -5.65 9.55
C LYS A 430 12.35 -6.79 8.68
N ASN A 431 11.06 -6.80 8.40
CA ASN A 431 10.43 -7.84 7.60
C ASN A 431 10.90 -7.79 6.14
N CYS A 432 11.10 -6.60 5.57
CA CYS A 432 11.69 -6.46 4.24
C CYS A 432 13.14 -6.97 4.20
N GLN A 433 13.96 -6.65 5.21
CA GLN A 433 15.32 -7.19 5.33
C GLN A 433 15.33 -8.72 5.31
N ALA A 434 14.50 -9.36 6.13
CA ALA A 434 14.39 -10.82 6.13
C ALA A 434 13.86 -11.36 4.79
N PHE A 435 12.88 -10.69 4.19
CA PHE A 435 12.31 -11.04 2.89
C PHE A 435 13.39 -11.08 1.79
N LEU A 436 14.19 -10.02 1.66
CA LEU A 436 15.23 -9.92 0.65
C LEU A 436 16.34 -10.97 0.83
N ARG A 437 16.68 -11.30 2.08
CA ARG A 437 17.76 -12.25 2.39
C ARG A 437 17.37 -13.72 2.22
N TYR A 438 16.10 -14.07 2.48
CA TYR A 438 15.72 -15.49 2.65
C TYR A 438 14.52 -15.93 1.81
N TYR A 439 13.82 -15.01 1.15
CA TYR A 439 12.59 -15.32 0.44
C TYR A 439 12.57 -14.81 -1.00
N PHE A 440 13.14 -13.64 -1.30
CA PHE A 440 13.10 -13.03 -2.62
C PHE A 440 14.27 -13.45 -3.51
N SER A 441 14.19 -14.67 -4.02
CA SER A 441 15.32 -15.33 -4.70
C SER A 441 14.88 -16.26 -5.83
N VAL A 442 15.82 -16.60 -6.70
CA VAL A 442 15.69 -17.67 -7.71
C VAL A 442 16.45 -18.91 -7.26
N GLU A 443 16.03 -20.09 -7.72
CA GLU A 443 16.83 -21.30 -7.55
C GLU A 443 18.14 -21.17 -8.35
N LYS A 444 19.24 -21.74 -7.81
CA LYS A 444 20.59 -21.60 -8.39
C LYS A 444 20.66 -21.95 -9.89
N GLU A 445 19.94 -22.99 -10.31
CA GLU A 445 19.91 -23.47 -11.70
C GLU A 445 19.19 -22.48 -12.65
N ASN A 446 18.37 -21.58 -12.12
CA ASN A 446 17.56 -20.63 -12.87
C ASN A 446 18.16 -19.22 -12.92
N ILE A 447 19.35 -18.99 -12.37
CA ILE A 447 19.97 -17.66 -12.27
C ILE A 447 20.12 -17.01 -13.66
N GLU A 448 20.87 -17.63 -14.57
CA GLU A 448 21.14 -17.04 -15.88
C GLU A 448 19.85 -16.84 -16.69
N LYS A 449 18.95 -17.83 -16.66
CA LYS A 449 17.66 -17.77 -17.36
C LYS A 449 16.81 -16.60 -16.88
N ARG A 450 16.66 -16.43 -15.56
CA ARG A 450 15.72 -15.45 -14.98
C ARG A 450 16.34 -14.07 -14.83
N LEU A 451 17.61 -13.97 -14.42
CA LEU A 451 18.29 -12.69 -14.19
C LEU A 451 18.99 -12.16 -15.45
N GLY A 452 19.09 -12.98 -16.50
CA GLY A 452 19.62 -12.60 -17.81
C GLY A 452 21.16 -12.60 -17.91
N GLU A 453 21.85 -12.93 -16.82
CA GLU A 453 23.30 -12.91 -16.69
C GLU A 453 23.78 -13.98 -15.72
N GLN A 454 24.99 -14.50 -15.96
CA GLN A 454 25.69 -15.33 -14.99
C GLN A 454 26.22 -14.46 -13.84
N VAL A 455 26.34 -15.05 -12.66
CA VAL A 455 26.89 -14.41 -11.48
C VAL A 455 28.25 -15.02 -11.16
N SER A 456 29.17 -14.20 -10.64
CA SER A 456 30.50 -14.64 -10.25
C SER A 456 30.45 -15.66 -9.11
N LYS A 457 31.56 -16.39 -8.91
CA LYS A 457 31.70 -17.33 -7.81
C LYS A 457 31.64 -16.62 -6.46
N GLU A 458 32.27 -15.45 -6.36
CA GLU A 458 32.32 -14.60 -5.18
C GLU A 458 30.93 -14.08 -4.81
N ALA A 459 30.11 -13.73 -5.81
CA ALA A 459 28.72 -13.34 -5.58
C ALA A 459 27.89 -14.52 -5.06
N LEU A 460 28.09 -15.72 -5.63
CA LEU A 460 27.43 -16.93 -5.15
C LEU A 460 27.81 -17.24 -3.71
N GLU A 461 29.10 -17.17 -3.36
CA GLU A 461 29.59 -17.40 -1.99
C GLU A 461 29.03 -16.38 -1.00
N ARG A 462 28.96 -15.10 -1.39
CA ARG A 462 28.46 -14.03 -0.54
C ARG A 462 26.95 -14.08 -0.32
N PHE A 463 26.17 -14.29 -1.39
CA PHE A 463 24.73 -14.04 -1.37
C PHE A 463 23.85 -15.30 -1.44
N SER A 464 24.40 -16.46 -1.82
CA SER A 464 23.59 -17.68 -1.87
C SER A 464 23.31 -18.22 -0.48
N TYR A 465 22.12 -18.78 -0.30
CA TYR A 465 21.72 -19.48 0.91
C TYR A 465 21.02 -20.80 0.57
N ALA A 466 20.97 -21.70 1.55
CA ALA A 466 20.29 -22.99 1.41
C ALA A 466 18.93 -23.01 2.11
N TYR A 467 18.04 -23.87 1.61
CA TYR A 467 16.83 -24.27 2.33
C TYR A 467 16.83 -25.80 2.53
N PRO A 468 16.74 -26.30 3.78
CA PRO A 468 16.69 -25.55 5.04
C PRO A 468 17.93 -24.66 5.30
N PRO A 469 17.82 -23.59 6.12
CA PRO A 469 18.94 -22.68 6.37
C PRO A 469 20.19 -23.42 6.86
N ARG A 470 21.37 -23.05 6.31
CA ARG A 470 22.69 -23.64 6.61
C ARG A 470 22.85 -25.14 6.26
N ASP A 471 21.92 -25.72 5.51
CA ASP A 471 22.05 -27.10 5.04
C ASP A 471 22.92 -27.17 3.79
N VAL A 472 24.10 -27.79 3.90
CA VAL A 472 25.03 -27.96 2.76
C VAL A 472 24.44 -28.81 1.63
N ASN A 473 23.49 -29.70 1.96
CA ASN A 473 22.77 -30.55 1.01
C ASN A 473 21.39 -29.97 0.63
N GLY A 474 21.04 -28.80 1.19
CA GLY A 474 19.79 -28.13 0.92
C GLY A 474 19.72 -27.57 -0.51
N LYS A 475 18.53 -27.14 -0.92
CA LYS A 475 18.36 -26.42 -2.19
C LYS A 475 18.98 -25.03 -2.07
N TYR A 476 19.77 -24.64 -3.06
CA TYR A 476 20.43 -23.33 -3.09
C TYR A 476 19.62 -22.29 -3.84
N TYR A 477 19.59 -21.10 -3.27
CA TYR A 477 18.90 -19.94 -3.81
C TYR A 477 19.82 -18.74 -3.86
N PHE A 478 19.57 -17.87 -4.83
CA PHE A 478 20.29 -16.63 -5.03
C PHE A 478 19.32 -15.44 -5.07
N PRO A 479 19.54 -14.38 -4.28
CA PRO A 479 18.59 -13.28 -4.15
C PRO A 479 18.44 -12.50 -5.47
N ILE A 480 17.20 -12.13 -5.81
CA ILE A 480 16.92 -11.27 -6.97
C ILE A 480 17.42 -9.85 -6.71
N ILE A 481 17.27 -9.36 -5.48
CA ILE A 481 17.86 -8.10 -4.98
C ILE A 481 18.80 -8.46 -3.83
N PRO A 482 20.13 -8.44 -4.04
CA PRO A 482 21.09 -8.73 -2.98
C PRO A 482 21.15 -7.61 -1.94
N ASP A 483 21.08 -7.96 -0.65
CA ASP A 483 21.25 -7.01 0.45
C ASP A 483 22.74 -6.75 0.72
N MET A 484 23.23 -5.57 0.34
CA MET A 484 24.64 -5.18 0.47
C MET A 484 25.18 -5.18 1.92
N LYS A 485 24.31 -5.28 2.93
CA LYS A 485 24.69 -5.40 4.34
C LYS A 485 25.08 -6.84 4.72
N VAL A 486 24.87 -7.83 3.83
CA VAL A 486 25.28 -9.22 4.02
C VAL A 486 26.77 -9.42 3.73
N LYS A 487 27.44 -10.16 4.63
CA LYS A 487 28.83 -10.63 4.47
C LYS A 487 28.87 -12.04 3.88
N THR A 488 28.11 -12.96 4.47
CA THR A 488 27.93 -14.33 3.95
C THR A 488 26.52 -14.80 4.29
N ALA A 489 25.67 -14.99 3.28
CA ALA A 489 24.26 -15.35 3.47
C ALA A 489 24.10 -16.77 4.06
N PHE A 490 24.89 -17.73 3.58
CA PHE A 490 24.87 -19.12 4.08
C PHE A 490 25.09 -19.18 5.59
N ASP A 491 26.12 -18.49 6.10
CA ASP A 491 26.45 -18.46 7.54
C ASP A 491 25.60 -17.46 8.34
N THR A 492 24.68 -16.74 7.69
CA THR A 492 23.92 -15.61 8.26
C THR A 492 24.82 -14.57 8.94
N SER A 493 25.93 -14.23 8.27
CA SER A 493 26.90 -13.23 8.72
C SER A 493 26.69 -11.89 8.00
N PHE A 494 26.77 -10.79 8.73
CA PHE A 494 26.47 -9.44 8.26
C PHE A 494 27.63 -8.48 8.51
N LEU A 495 27.66 -7.37 7.77
CA LEU A 495 28.70 -6.35 7.85
C LEU A 495 28.44 -5.37 9.02
N THR A 496 28.42 -5.89 10.24
CA THR A 496 28.15 -5.12 11.48
C THR A 496 29.15 -3.99 11.71
N ASP A 497 30.43 -4.19 11.36
CA ASP A 497 31.46 -3.17 11.53
C ASP A 497 31.19 -1.92 10.68
N LYS A 498 30.46 -2.07 9.56
CA LYS A 498 30.14 -0.99 8.62
C LYS A 498 28.76 -0.39 8.86
N TYR A 499 27.77 -1.21 9.18
CA TYR A 499 26.36 -0.79 9.25
C TYR A 499 25.76 -0.86 10.65
N GLY A 500 26.53 -1.21 11.69
CA GLY A 500 26.02 -1.28 13.06
C GLY A 500 24.79 -2.19 13.18
N ASN A 501 23.74 -1.68 13.81
CA ASN A 501 22.49 -2.40 14.01
C ASN A 501 21.68 -2.54 12.71
N GLU A 502 21.91 -1.68 11.72
CA GLU A 502 21.27 -1.81 10.40
C GLU A 502 21.73 -3.06 9.64
N ALA A 503 22.90 -3.61 9.97
CA ALA A 503 23.39 -4.86 9.38
C ALA A 503 22.43 -6.04 9.66
N ASP A 504 21.81 -6.07 10.84
CA ASP A 504 20.76 -7.01 11.22
C ASP A 504 19.80 -6.32 12.18
N ILE A 505 18.72 -5.75 11.63
CA ILE A 505 17.80 -4.89 12.38
C ILE A 505 17.17 -5.72 13.51
N PRO A 506 17.14 -5.27 14.77
CA PRO A 506 16.44 -6.00 15.82
C PRO A 506 14.92 -5.96 15.60
N TYR A 507 14.18 -6.90 16.19
CA TYR A 507 12.72 -6.72 16.27
C TYR A 507 12.41 -5.51 17.16
N PRO A 508 11.52 -4.59 16.73
CA PRO A 508 11.19 -3.41 17.52
C PRO A 508 10.48 -3.80 18.82
N GLU A 509 10.62 -2.94 19.84
CA GLU A 509 9.91 -3.10 21.10
C GLU A 509 8.41 -2.93 20.88
N TYR A 510 7.61 -3.86 21.40
CA TYR A 510 6.16 -3.80 21.26
C TYR A 510 5.59 -2.72 22.20
N PRO A 511 4.83 -1.74 21.69
CA PRO A 511 4.42 -0.59 22.48
C PRO A 511 3.34 -0.94 23.51
N SER A 512 3.12 -0.02 24.46
CA SER A 512 2.05 -0.13 25.45
C SER A 512 1.27 1.18 25.58
N PHE A 513 0.01 1.08 25.97
CA PHE A 513 -0.96 2.17 25.96
C PHE A 513 -1.66 2.32 27.31
N SER A 514 -1.83 3.57 27.74
CA SER A 514 -2.52 3.90 29.00
C SER A 514 -3.93 4.40 28.75
N LEU A 515 -4.92 3.57 29.11
CA LEU A 515 -6.33 3.97 29.07
C LEU A 515 -6.66 5.12 30.03
N GLN A 516 -5.88 5.28 31.11
CA GLN A 516 -6.04 6.40 32.03
C GLN A 516 -5.64 7.72 31.36
N ASN A 517 -4.50 7.74 30.66
CA ASN A 517 -4.07 8.91 29.88
C ASN A 517 -5.08 9.22 28.77
N PHE A 518 -5.56 8.18 28.08
CA PHE A 518 -6.59 8.34 27.05
C PHE A 518 -7.89 8.97 27.59
N ASP A 519 -8.39 8.53 28.75
CA ASP A 519 -9.59 9.12 29.37
C ASP A 519 -9.34 10.59 29.75
N ARG A 520 -8.18 10.88 30.33
CA ARG A 520 -7.80 12.24 30.75
C ARG A 520 -7.73 13.20 29.57
N GLU A 521 -7.14 12.77 28.46
CA GLU A 521 -6.88 13.63 27.30
C GLU A 521 -8.10 13.74 26.36
N TYR A 522 -8.72 12.62 25.99
CA TYR A 522 -9.65 12.60 24.86
C TYR A 522 -11.13 12.62 25.24
N LYS A 523 -11.49 12.38 26.51
CA LYS A 523 -12.90 12.28 26.92
C LYS A 523 -13.71 13.53 26.59
N SER A 524 -13.18 14.70 26.90
CA SER A 524 -13.86 15.97 26.62
C SER A 524 -13.99 16.20 25.11
N ILE A 525 -12.91 15.98 24.37
CA ILE A 525 -12.82 16.22 22.92
C ILE A 525 -13.75 15.28 22.16
N LEU A 526 -13.70 13.99 22.45
CA LEU A 526 -14.54 12.96 21.84
C LEU A 526 -16.02 13.21 22.13
N ARG A 527 -16.36 13.56 23.37
CA ARG A 527 -17.73 13.97 23.73
C ARG A 527 -18.19 15.19 22.94
N LYS A 528 -17.33 16.20 22.77
CA LYS A 528 -17.61 17.40 21.98
C LYS A 528 -17.86 17.05 20.51
N ARG A 529 -17.00 16.21 19.92
CA ARG A 529 -17.12 15.71 18.54
C ARG A 529 -18.45 15.00 18.29
N VAL A 530 -18.71 13.95 19.07
CA VAL A 530 -19.94 13.15 18.92
C VAL A 530 -21.18 14.03 19.10
N ARG A 531 -21.17 14.93 20.10
CA ARG A 531 -22.26 15.89 20.30
C ARG A 531 -22.46 16.81 19.10
N GLY A 532 -21.38 17.31 18.50
CA GLY A 532 -21.41 18.14 17.30
C GLY A 532 -22.04 17.42 16.12
N ILE A 533 -21.65 16.16 15.89
CA ILE A 533 -22.21 15.31 14.83
C ILE A 533 -23.71 15.10 15.05
N VAL A 534 -24.11 14.66 16.25
CA VAL A 534 -25.53 14.43 16.56
C VAL A 534 -26.36 15.70 16.41
N LYS A 535 -25.83 16.86 16.83
CA LYS A 535 -26.52 18.15 16.65
C LYS A 535 -26.84 18.45 15.18
N LYS A 536 -25.91 18.14 14.27
CA LYS A 536 -26.04 18.39 12.83
C LYS A 536 -26.86 17.32 12.08
N LEU A 537 -26.98 16.11 12.64
CA LEU A 537 -27.76 15.03 12.02
C LEU A 537 -29.20 14.98 12.51
N ALA A 538 -29.45 15.27 13.78
CA ALA A 538 -30.77 15.12 14.38
C ALA A 538 -31.79 16.13 13.84
N ASP A 539 -31.34 17.28 13.32
CA ASP A 539 -32.16 18.40 12.83
C ASP A 539 -33.32 18.78 13.81
N ASN A 540 -33.22 18.40 15.08
CA ASN A 540 -34.27 18.48 16.10
C ASN A 540 -33.66 18.71 17.49
N TRP A 541 -34.12 19.77 18.15
CA TRP A 541 -33.63 20.20 19.46
C TRP A 541 -33.89 19.19 20.58
N PHE A 542 -35.03 18.50 20.58
CA PHE A 542 -35.38 17.49 21.59
C PHE A 542 -34.50 16.24 21.48
N LEU A 543 -34.27 15.75 20.26
CA LEU A 543 -33.38 14.60 20.02
C LEU A 543 -31.94 14.91 20.42
N TYR A 544 -31.45 16.11 20.07
CA TYR A 544 -30.13 16.59 20.49
C TYR A 544 -30.01 16.68 22.02
N THR A 545 -31.02 17.27 22.68
CA THR A 545 -31.03 17.47 24.14
C THR A 545 -31.11 16.12 24.86
N GLY A 546 -31.98 15.21 24.40
CA GLY A 546 -32.07 13.84 24.89
C GLY A 546 -30.74 13.09 24.76
N PHE A 547 -30.07 13.20 23.60
CA PHE A 547 -28.74 12.63 23.43
C PHE A 547 -27.72 13.19 24.43
N LYS A 548 -27.67 14.52 24.57
CA LYS A 548 -26.71 15.21 25.44
C LYS A 548 -26.82 14.74 26.90
N PHE A 549 -28.03 14.56 27.43
CA PHE A 549 -28.23 14.20 28.83
C PHE A 549 -28.28 12.69 29.08
N LEU A 550 -28.88 11.90 28.18
CA LEU A 550 -29.16 10.48 28.44
C LEU A 550 -28.13 9.52 27.79
N PHE A 551 -27.59 9.89 26.64
CA PHE A 551 -26.83 8.95 25.80
C PHE A 551 -25.35 9.31 25.67
N GLN A 552 -24.94 10.58 25.77
CA GLN A 552 -23.54 10.98 25.55
C GLN A 552 -22.53 10.21 26.41
N ASN A 553 -22.80 10.05 27.71
CA ASN A 553 -21.91 9.30 28.61
C ASN A 553 -21.89 7.81 28.28
N LYS A 554 -23.06 7.25 27.91
CA LYS A 554 -23.16 5.84 27.48
C LYS A 554 -22.39 5.60 26.19
N THR A 555 -22.52 6.48 25.20
CA THR A 555 -21.76 6.43 23.93
C THR A 555 -20.26 6.54 24.18
N TYR A 556 -19.82 7.46 25.05
CA TYR A 556 -18.41 7.57 25.41
C TYR A 556 -17.88 6.28 26.05
N ASN A 557 -18.59 5.76 27.06
CA ASN A 557 -18.19 4.54 27.76
C ASN A 557 -18.18 3.33 26.81
N TYR A 558 -19.14 3.25 25.89
CA TYR A 558 -19.15 2.23 24.84
C TYR A 558 -17.89 2.30 23.98
N ILE A 559 -17.55 3.46 23.43
CA ILE A 559 -16.34 3.66 22.61
C ILE A 559 -15.08 3.31 23.42
N LYS A 560 -14.95 3.82 24.65
CA LYS A 560 -13.81 3.54 25.52
C LYS A 560 -13.67 2.05 25.81
N ASN A 561 -14.76 1.35 26.13
CA ASN A 561 -14.74 -0.07 26.45
C ASN A 561 -14.40 -0.92 25.21
N THR A 562 -14.88 -0.53 24.03
CA THR A 562 -14.50 -1.17 22.76
C THR A 562 -13.00 -1.01 22.50
N ILE A 563 -12.46 0.21 22.62
CA ILE A 563 -11.02 0.47 22.48
C ILE A 563 -10.22 -0.35 23.52
N ALA A 564 -10.64 -0.34 24.78
CA ALA A 564 -9.98 -1.08 25.85
C ALA A 564 -9.93 -2.58 25.56
N LYS A 565 -11.04 -3.17 25.12
CA LYS A 565 -11.11 -4.59 24.77
C LYS A 565 -10.17 -4.92 23.61
N GLU A 566 -10.24 -4.16 22.52
CA GLU A 566 -9.40 -4.37 21.33
C GLU A 566 -7.90 -4.25 21.65
N LEU A 567 -7.50 -3.28 22.48
CA LEU A 567 -6.11 -3.12 22.92
C LEU A 567 -5.68 -4.22 23.89
N PHE A 568 -6.58 -4.73 24.74
CA PHE A 568 -6.30 -5.86 25.62
C PHE A 568 -6.04 -7.13 24.83
N ASP A 569 -6.92 -7.45 23.87
CA ASP A 569 -6.80 -8.64 23.01
C ASP A 569 -5.52 -8.61 22.14
N ALA A 570 -4.98 -7.41 21.90
CA ALA A 570 -3.75 -7.16 21.15
C ALA A 570 -2.47 -7.03 22.00
N ASP A 571 -2.54 -7.26 23.31
CA ASP A 571 -1.44 -7.13 24.28
C ASP A 571 -0.82 -5.71 24.33
N LEU A 572 -1.62 -4.67 24.09
CA LEU A 572 -1.15 -3.28 24.04
C LEU A 572 -1.49 -2.47 25.30
N LEU A 573 -2.23 -3.03 26.27
CA LEU A 573 -2.48 -2.32 27.52
C LEU A 573 -1.30 -2.45 28.49
N LYS A 574 -0.96 -1.35 29.18
CA LYS A 574 -0.07 -1.45 30.33
C LYS A 574 -0.72 -2.34 31.39
N ASN A 575 0.01 -3.36 31.85
CA ASN A 575 -0.33 -4.05 33.09
C ASN A 575 -0.25 -3.00 34.21
N ASN A 576 -1.38 -2.70 34.84
CA ASN A 576 -1.42 -1.79 36.00
C ASN A 576 -0.71 -2.41 37.19
#